data_AF-A0ABD3UWC5-F1
#
_entry.id   AF-A0ABD3UWC5-F1
#
_cell.length_a   1.000
_cell.length_b   1.000
_cell.length_c   1.000
_cell.angle_alpha   90.00
_cell.angle_beta   90.00
_cell.angle_gamma   90.00
#
_symmetry.space_group_name_H-M   'P 1'
#
loop_
_entity.id
_entity.type
_entity.pdbx_description
1 polymer ?
#
loop_
_entity_poly.entity_id
_entity_poly.type
_entity_poly.pdbx_seq_one_letter_code
_entity_poly.pdbx_strand_id
1 'polypeptide(L)'
;MSKDHSITVQSMAADQNWNSTRSDMYRCSVHGKQYKYICTNHNELCCSGCVIKDHRKCDGLLFIKDLSKLSKKVQDKHNISEKLDAAKTLFITLFESRSQNLKLIEQQKIAITKSIEDWSTSIKELVDRLKMSALEKLDQMCKQ
;
A
#
# COMPACT_ATOMS: atom_id res chain seq x y z
N MET A 1 1.17 6.32 50.39
CA MET A 1 2.55 6.81 50.20
C MET A 1 3.21 5.93 49.16
N SER A 2 3.21 6.37 47.90
CA SER A 2 3.77 5.65 46.76
C SER A 2 5.30 5.72 46.81
N LYS A 3 5.98 4.57 46.67
CA LYS A 3 7.43 4.52 46.54
C LYS A 3 7.78 4.30 45.07
N ASP A 4 8.12 5.39 44.40
CA ASP A 4 8.74 5.37 43.07
C ASP A 4 10.04 4.57 43.13
N HIS A 5 10.15 3.56 42.27
CA HIS A 5 11.40 2.82 42.06
C HIS A 5 11.96 3.25 40.69
N SER A 6 12.69 4.36 40.68
CA SER A 6 13.59 4.70 39.57
C SER A 6 14.75 3.72 39.53
N ILE A 7 14.93 3.02 38.41
CA ILE A 7 16.07 2.14 38.20
C ILE A 7 17.20 2.97 37.61
N THR A 8 18.21 3.26 38.43
CA THR A 8 19.49 3.81 37.99
C THR A 8 20.35 2.69 37.41
N VAL A 9 20.65 2.75 36.12
CA VAL A 9 21.59 1.80 35.49
C VAL A 9 23.00 2.33 35.71
N GLN A 10 23.71 1.81 36.72
CA GLN A 10 25.14 2.04 36.87
C GLN A 10 25.92 1.06 35.98
N SER A 11 26.80 1.59 35.12
CA SER A 11 27.73 0.84 34.30
C SER A 11 28.99 0.51 35.11
N MET A 12 29.30 -0.75 35.38
CA MET A 12 30.65 -1.15 35.80
C MET A 12 31.05 -2.54 35.26
N ALA A 13 32.22 -2.51 34.61
CA ALA A 13 33.27 -3.52 34.41
C ALA A 13 32.91 -4.98 34.05
N ALA A 14 33.47 -5.39 32.91
CA ALA A 14 33.66 -6.77 32.49
C ALA A 14 34.60 -7.51 33.45
N ASP A 15 34.11 -8.57 34.09
CA ASP A 15 34.64 -9.94 33.94
C ASP A 15 33.98 -10.89 34.97
N GLN A 16 33.83 -12.15 34.55
CA GLN A 16 33.57 -13.37 35.33
C GLN A 16 32.09 -13.85 35.47
N ASN A 17 31.89 -15.06 34.91
CA ASN A 17 30.79 -16.01 35.10
C ASN A 17 29.41 -15.70 34.46
N TRP A 18 29.33 -15.80 33.13
CA TRP A 18 28.15 -15.40 32.33
C TRP A 18 26.93 -16.36 32.40
N ASN A 19 27.05 -17.57 32.94
CA ASN A 19 25.98 -18.59 32.86
C ASN A 19 25.19 -18.82 34.16
N SER A 20 25.68 -18.41 35.34
CA SER A 20 24.97 -18.64 36.61
C SER A 20 24.05 -17.49 37.03
N THR A 21 24.29 -16.26 36.58
CA THR A 21 23.57 -15.04 37.04
C THR A 21 22.35 -14.65 36.20
N ARG A 22 22.18 -15.22 35.01
CA ARG A 22 21.14 -14.78 34.07
C ARG A 22 19.74 -15.32 34.40
N SER A 23 19.65 -16.40 35.18
CA SER A 23 18.36 -17.03 35.54
C SER A 23 17.61 -16.31 36.67
N ASP A 24 18.31 -15.51 37.49
CA ASP A 24 17.70 -14.86 38.65
C ASP A 24 17.15 -13.46 38.35
N MET A 25 17.59 -12.82 37.26
CA MET A 25 17.06 -11.51 36.82
C MET A 25 15.61 -11.55 36.30
N TYR A 26 15.03 -12.72 36.05
CA TYR A 26 13.67 -12.85 35.49
C TYR A 26 12.63 -13.35 36.50
N ARG A 27 12.89 -13.16 37.80
CA ARG A 27 11.98 -13.54 38.88
C ARG A 27 11.37 -12.33 39.56
N CYS A 28 10.10 -12.45 39.92
CA CYS A 28 9.38 -11.46 40.71
C CYS A 28 10.01 -11.31 42.09
N SER A 29 10.40 -10.09 42.45
CA SER A 29 10.99 -9.75 43.74
C SER A 29 10.08 -10.08 44.93
N VAL A 30 8.76 -9.99 44.75
CA VAL A 30 7.76 -10.24 45.81
C VAL A 30 7.45 -11.74 45.98
N HIS A 31 7.39 -12.48 44.87
CA HIS A 31 6.85 -13.85 44.86
C HIS A 31 7.87 -14.93 44.48
N GLY A 32 9.09 -14.57 44.09
CA GLY A 32 10.18 -15.48 43.68
C GLY A 32 9.92 -16.28 42.40
N LYS A 33 8.73 -16.13 41.79
CA LYS A 33 8.31 -16.83 40.57
C LYS A 33 8.74 -16.07 39.32
N GLN A 34 9.01 -16.81 38.24
CA GLN A 34 9.35 -16.20 36.95
C GLN A 34 8.24 -15.29 36.42
N TYR A 35 8.63 -14.19 35.79
CA TYR A 35 7.73 -13.35 35.01
C TYR A 35 7.23 -14.13 33.79
N LYS A 36 5.91 -14.15 33.63
CA LYS A 36 5.23 -14.94 32.57
C LYS A 36 4.18 -14.12 31.84
N TYR A 37 3.75 -13.01 32.43
CA TYR A 37 2.68 -12.17 31.93
C TYR A 37 3.15 -10.72 31.87
N ILE A 38 2.52 -9.94 31.01
CA ILE A 38 2.57 -8.48 31.02
C ILE A 38 1.16 -7.96 31.25
N CYS A 39 1.00 -6.99 32.15
CA CYS A 39 -0.25 -6.27 32.32
C CYS A 39 -0.14 -4.95 31.55
N THR A 40 -0.90 -4.78 30.47
CA THR A 40 -0.88 -3.56 29.65
C THR A 40 -1.62 -2.39 30.29
N ASN A 41 -2.48 -2.63 31.29
CA ASN A 41 -3.15 -1.56 32.04
C ASN A 41 -2.17 -0.77 32.91
N HIS A 42 -1.19 -1.47 33.49
CA HIS A 42 -0.17 -0.89 34.37
C HIS A 42 1.22 -0.85 33.72
N ASN A 43 1.37 -1.43 32.53
CA ASN A 43 2.62 -1.55 31.78
C ASN A 43 3.74 -2.23 32.56
N GLU A 44 3.43 -3.35 33.24
CA GLU A 44 4.34 -4.06 34.15
C GLU A 44 4.43 -5.56 33.84
N LEU A 45 5.58 -6.17 34.16
CA LEU A 45 5.76 -7.63 34.10
C LEU A 45 5.21 -8.28 35.36
N CYS A 46 4.42 -9.35 35.20
CA CYS A 46 3.77 -10.05 36.28
C CYS A 46 4.18 -11.53 36.30
N CYS A 47 4.43 -12.05 37.50
CA CYS A 47 4.41 -13.49 37.73
C CYS A 47 2.97 -13.93 38.07
N SER A 48 2.70 -15.24 38.11
CA SER A 48 1.37 -15.75 38.46
C SER A 48 0.87 -15.31 39.84
N GLY A 49 1.77 -15.03 40.79
CA GLY A 49 1.39 -14.48 42.10
C GLY A 49 0.80 -13.07 42.01
N CYS A 50 1.49 -12.16 41.30
CA CYS A 50 1.00 -10.81 41.03
C CYS A 50 -0.34 -10.82 40.28
N VAL A 51 -0.50 -11.74 39.32
CA VAL A 51 -1.75 -11.88 38.57
C VAL A 51 -2.92 -12.20 39.48
N ILE A 52 -2.74 -13.09 40.45
CA ILE A 52 -3.83 -13.52 41.34
C ILE A 52 -4.14 -12.45 42.39
N LYS A 53 -3.11 -11.81 42.96
CA LYS A 53 -3.29 -10.82 44.04
C LYS A 53 -3.74 -9.45 43.53
N ASP A 54 -3.03 -8.92 42.54
CA ASP A 54 -3.08 -7.48 42.23
C ASP A 54 -3.71 -7.20 40.87
N HIS A 55 -3.51 -8.10 39.90
CA HIS A 55 -3.97 -7.90 38.52
C HIS A 55 -5.16 -8.77 38.10
N ARG A 56 -5.85 -9.44 39.04
CA ARG A 56 -6.95 -10.38 38.72
C ARG A 56 -8.10 -9.73 37.96
N LYS A 57 -8.30 -8.42 38.17
CA LYS A 57 -9.35 -7.61 37.52
C LYS A 57 -8.86 -6.86 36.28
N CYS A 58 -7.58 -6.96 35.93
CA CYS A 58 -7.04 -6.33 34.72
C CYS A 58 -7.43 -7.15 33.50
N ASP A 59 -7.98 -6.49 32.49
CA ASP A 59 -8.36 -7.04 31.19
C ASP A 59 -7.18 -7.10 30.21
N GLY A 60 -6.17 -6.24 30.37
CA GLY A 60 -4.96 -6.22 29.54
C GLY A 60 -3.87 -7.20 29.98
N LEU A 61 -4.23 -8.39 30.46
CA LEU A 61 -3.27 -9.37 30.96
C LEU A 61 -2.87 -10.35 29.85
N LEU A 62 -1.66 -10.20 29.32
CA LEU A 62 -1.16 -10.97 28.20
C LEU A 62 -0.05 -11.92 28.64
N PHE A 63 -0.08 -13.14 28.13
CA PHE A 63 1.01 -14.10 28.33
C PHE A 63 2.18 -13.76 27.40
N ILE A 64 3.39 -13.66 27.96
CA ILE A 64 4.56 -13.17 27.22
C ILE A 64 4.85 -14.03 25.98
N LYS A 65 4.63 -15.35 26.03
CA LYS A 65 4.85 -16.23 24.88
C LYS A 65 3.92 -15.91 23.70
N ASP A 66 2.74 -15.38 23.98
CA ASP A 66 1.75 -15.06 22.95
C ASP A 66 1.96 -13.68 22.32
N LEU A 67 2.82 -12.82 22.90
CA LEU A 67 3.17 -11.52 22.33
C LEU A 67 3.81 -11.65 20.94
N SER A 68 4.60 -12.70 20.72
CA SER A 68 5.19 -13.00 19.41
C SER A 68 4.12 -13.24 18.33
N LYS A 69 3.04 -13.95 18.67
CA LYS A 69 1.91 -14.23 17.78
C LYS A 69 1.11 -12.96 17.50
N LEU A 70 0.93 -12.10 18.51
CA LEU A 70 0.22 -10.83 18.37
C LEU A 70 1.01 -9.86 17.47
N SER A 71 2.32 -9.76 17.66
CA SER A 71 3.22 -8.98 16.81
C SER A 71 3.14 -9.43 15.36
N LYS A 72 3.18 -10.74 15.09
CA LYS A 72 3.02 -11.29 13.75
C LYS A 72 1.67 -10.91 13.12
N LYS A 73 0.57 -11.05 13.86
CA LYS A 73 -0.78 -10.66 13.37
C LYS A 73 -0.87 -9.17 13.04
N VAL A 74 -0.26 -8.30 13.84
CA VAL A 74 -0.24 -6.86 13.59
C VAL A 74 0.58 -6.56 12.33
N GLN A 75 1.73 -7.21 12.16
CA GLN A 75 2.56 -7.06 10.97
C GLN A 75 1.84 -7.57 9.70
N ASP A 76 1.18 -8.72 9.78
CA ASP A 76 0.38 -9.26 8.68
C ASP A 76 -0.76 -8.30 8.30
N LYS A 77 -1.45 -7.72 9.29
CA LYS A 77 -2.48 -6.70 9.07
C LYS A 77 -1.91 -5.44 8.40
N HIS A 78 -0.74 -4.97 8.83
CA HIS A 78 -0.07 -3.81 8.22
C HIS A 78 0.28 -4.08 6.75
N ASN A 79 0.92 -5.22 6.48
CA ASN A 79 1.26 -5.65 5.12
C ASN A 79 0.02 -5.76 4.20
N ILE A 80 -1.09 -6.27 4.72
CA ILE A 80 -2.35 -6.33 3.97
C ILE A 80 -2.87 -4.92 3.68
N SER A 81 -2.82 -4.01 4.66
CA SER A 81 -3.24 -2.62 4.48
C SER A 81 -2.42 -1.92 3.40
N GLU A 82 -1.10 -2.04 3.43
CA GLU A 82 -0.20 -1.43 2.44
C GLU A 82 -0.47 -1.96 1.03
N LYS A 83 -0.65 -3.28 0.89
CA LYS A 83 -0.99 -3.90 -0.40
C LYS A 83 -2.35 -3.42 -0.92
N LEU A 84 -3.33 -3.24 -0.03
CA LEU A 84 -4.65 -2.76 -0.40
C LEU A 84 -4.59 -1.31 -0.87
N ASP A 85 -3.82 -0.45 -0.20
CA ASP A 85 -3.67 0.94 -0.60
C ASP A 85 -2.91 1.07 -1.92
N ALA A 86 -1.85 0.27 -2.12
CA ALA A 86 -1.17 0.19 -3.41
C ALA A 86 -2.11 -0.26 -4.54
N ALA A 87 -2.97 -1.24 -4.28
CA ALA A 87 -3.97 -1.70 -5.25
C ALA A 87 -4.99 -0.60 -5.58
N LYS A 88 -5.48 0.16 -4.58
CA LYS A 88 -6.37 1.30 -4.81
C LYS A 88 -5.71 2.35 -5.71
N THR A 89 -4.47 2.72 -5.43
CA THR A 89 -3.71 3.68 -6.24
C THR A 89 -3.57 3.19 -7.68
N LEU A 90 -3.20 1.92 -7.86
CA LEU A 90 -3.12 1.30 -9.19
C LEU A 90 -4.45 1.39 -9.94
N PHE A 91 -5.58 1.09 -9.28
CA PHE A 91 -6.89 1.19 -9.91
C PHE A 91 -7.22 2.61 -10.35
N ILE A 92 -6.96 3.62 -9.51
CA ILE A 92 -7.20 5.03 -9.86
C ILE A 92 -6.40 5.39 -11.12
N THR A 93 -5.10 5.09 -11.15
CA THR A 93 -4.25 5.39 -12.31
C THR A 93 -4.71 4.65 -13.57
N LEU A 94 -5.13 3.39 -13.46
CA LEU A 94 -5.67 2.64 -14.59
C LEU A 94 -6.96 3.25 -15.14
N PHE A 95 -7.87 3.70 -14.27
CA PHE A 95 -9.10 4.37 -14.69
C PHE A 95 -8.83 5.70 -15.38
N GLU A 96 -7.92 6.51 -14.84
CA GLU A 96 -7.49 7.77 -15.45
C GLU A 96 -6.85 7.55 -16.82
N SER A 97 -5.90 6.61 -16.90
CA SER A 97 -5.24 6.25 -18.16
C SER A 97 -6.25 5.74 -19.20
N ARG A 98 -7.19 4.87 -18.81
CA ARG A 98 -8.25 4.40 -19.70
C ARG A 98 -9.10 5.56 -20.22
N SER A 99 -9.49 6.49 -19.35
CA SER A 99 -10.28 7.65 -19.73
C SER A 99 -9.55 8.53 -20.75
N GLN A 100 -8.26 8.78 -20.53
CA GLN A 100 -7.42 9.53 -21.46
C GLN A 100 -7.27 8.81 -22.81
N ASN A 101 -7.03 7.50 -22.80
CA ASN A 101 -6.89 6.70 -24.02
C ASN A 101 -8.18 6.70 -24.84
N LEU A 102 -9.35 6.59 -24.20
CA LEU A 102 -10.63 6.66 -24.91
C LEU A 102 -10.84 8.02 -25.57
N LYS A 103 -10.48 9.12 -24.91
CA LYS A 103 -10.54 10.47 -25.50
C LYS A 103 -9.62 10.59 -26.71
N LEU A 104 -8.40 10.08 -26.61
CA LEU A 104 -7.44 10.10 -27.72
C LEU A 104 -7.95 9.30 -28.92
N ILE A 105 -8.48 8.10 -28.68
CA ILE A 105 -9.05 7.25 -29.73
C ILE A 105 -10.22 7.97 -30.43
N GLU A 106 -11.13 8.61 -29.68
CA GLU A 106 -12.25 9.33 -30.29
C GLU A 106 -11.76 10.55 -31.10
N GLN A 107 -10.76 11.28 -30.61
CA GLN A 107 -10.15 12.38 -31.37
C GLN A 107 -9.50 11.89 -32.68
N GLN A 108 -8.76 10.77 -32.63
CA GLN A 108 -8.15 10.17 -33.81
C GLN A 108 -9.22 9.70 -34.81
N LYS A 109 -10.29 9.07 -34.33
CA LYS A 109 -11.42 8.67 -35.16
C LYS A 109 -12.04 9.87 -35.87
N ILE A 110 -12.32 10.96 -35.16
CA ILE A 110 -12.85 12.20 -35.76
C ILE A 110 -11.90 12.73 -36.85
N ALA A 111 -10.60 12.79 -36.56
CA ALA A 111 -9.59 13.28 -37.51
C ALA A 111 -9.50 12.41 -38.77
N ILE A 112 -9.57 11.08 -38.62
CA ILE A 112 -9.56 10.13 -39.73
C ILE A 112 -10.82 10.29 -40.58
N THR A 113 -12.01 10.34 -39.94
CA THR A 113 -13.27 10.54 -40.66
C THR A 113 -13.25 11.81 -41.50
N LYS A 114 -12.79 12.92 -40.90
CA LYS A 114 -12.65 14.19 -41.63
C LYS A 114 -11.68 14.09 -42.80
N SER A 115 -10.54 13.43 -42.61
CA SER A 115 -9.56 13.23 -43.70
C SER A 115 -10.14 12.43 -44.86
N ILE A 116 -10.96 11.40 -44.57
CA ILE A 116 -11.66 10.60 -45.58
C ILE A 116 -12.67 11.47 -46.35
N GLU A 117 -13.43 12.33 -45.66
CA GLU A 117 -14.37 13.26 -46.28
C GLU A 117 -13.67 14.28 -47.19
N ASP A 118 -12.56 14.86 -46.70
CA ASP A 118 -11.74 15.83 -47.43
C ASP A 118 -11.16 15.18 -48.71
N TRP A 119 -10.64 13.95 -48.61
CA TRP A 119 -10.13 13.21 -49.77
C TRP A 119 -11.22 12.83 -50.75
N SER A 120 -12.39 12.40 -50.26
CA SER A 120 -13.53 12.05 -51.11
C SER A 120 -14.02 13.25 -51.91
N THR A 121 -14.03 14.43 -51.29
CA THR A 121 -14.38 15.69 -51.94
C THR A 121 -13.33 16.07 -52.99
N SER A 122 -12.05 16.00 -52.63
CA SER A 122 -10.94 16.30 -53.55
C SER A 122 -10.92 15.39 -54.79
N ILE A 123 -11.22 14.09 -54.61
CA ILE A 123 -11.32 13.13 -55.72
C ILE A 123 -12.48 13.49 -56.65
N LYS A 124 -13.66 13.82 -56.09
CA LYS A 124 -14.82 14.24 -56.91
C LYS A 124 -14.48 15.45 -57.77
N GLU A 125 -13.88 16.47 -57.18
CA GLU A 125 -13.46 17.67 -57.92
C GLU A 125 -12.44 17.36 -59.02
N LEU A 126 -11.45 16.49 -58.74
CA LEU A 126 -10.47 16.08 -59.74
C LEU A 126 -11.13 15.34 -60.91
N VAL A 127 -12.06 14.43 -60.62
CA VAL A 127 -12.81 13.71 -61.64
C VAL A 127 -13.63 14.67 -62.49
N ASP A 128 -14.31 15.64 -61.89
CA ASP A 128 -15.11 16.62 -62.62
C ASP A 128 -14.24 17.53 -63.49
N ARG A 129 -13.09 17.98 -62.98
CA ARG A 129 -12.10 18.74 -63.79
C ARG A 129 -11.59 17.92 -64.98
N LEU A 130 -11.27 16.65 -64.78
CA LEU A 130 -10.82 15.76 -65.86
C LEU A 130 -11.89 15.56 -66.92
N LYS A 131 -13.15 15.36 -66.51
CA LYS A 131 -14.29 15.25 -67.43
C LYS A 131 -14.46 16.51 -68.27
N MET A 132 -14.44 17.68 -67.65
CA MET A 132 -14.58 18.96 -68.35
C MET A 132 -13.44 19.17 -69.36
N SER A 133 -12.20 18.92 -68.96
CA SER A 133 -11.05 19.03 -69.87
C SER A 133 -11.12 18.04 -71.04
N ALA A 134 -11.61 16.82 -70.82
CA ALA A 134 -11.79 15.84 -71.89
C ALA A 134 -12.88 16.26 -72.87
N LEU A 135 -14.00 16.79 -72.38
CA LEU A 135 -15.10 17.30 -73.21
C LEU A 135 -14.65 18.50 -74.06
N GLU A 136 -13.90 19.43 -73.49
CA GLU A 136 -13.33 20.58 -74.22
C GLU A 136 -12.42 20.13 -75.36
N LYS A 137 -11.55 19.13 -75.11
CA LYS A 137 -10.68 18.58 -76.16
C LYS A 137 -11.47 17.91 -77.28
N LEU A 138 -12.52 17.15 -76.94
CA LEU A 138 -13.39 16.55 -77.95
C LEU A 138 -14.10 17.60 -78.80
N ASP A 139 -14.62 18.67 -78.18
CA ASP A 139 -15.27 19.77 -78.91
C ASP A 139 -14.30 20.50 -79.86
N GLN A 140 -13.04 20.71 -79.43
CA GLN A 140 -12.00 21.27 -80.29
C GLN A 140 -11.69 20.37 -81.50
N MET A 141 -11.64 19.05 -81.31
CA MET A 141 -11.39 18.10 -82.40
C MET A 141 -12.53 18.05 -83.42
N CYS A 142 -13.78 18.22 -82.99
CA CYS A 142 -14.95 18.21 -83.89
C CYS A 142 -15.09 19.49 -84.73
N LYS A 143 -14.35 20.56 -84.40
CA LYS A 143 -14.37 21.85 -85.11
C LYS A 143 -13.25 22.00 -86.16
N GLN A 144 -12.38 21.01 -86.30
CA GLN A 144 -11.34 20.91 -87.35
C GLN A 144 -11.83 20.08 -88.53
#